data_AF-A0A7W1ZWT3-F1
#
_entry.id   AF-A0A7W1ZWT3-F1
#
_cell.length_a   1.000
_cell.length_b   1.000
_cell.length_c   1.000
_cell.angle_alpha   90.00
_cell.angle_beta   90.00
_cell.angle_gamma   90.00
#
_symmetry.space_group_name_H-M   'P 1'
#
loop_
_entity.id
_entity.type
_entity.pdbx_description
1 polymer ?
#
loop_
_entity_poly.entity_id
_entity_poly.type
_entity_poly.pdbx_seq_one_letter_code
_entity_poly.pdbx_strand_id
1 'polypeptide(L)'
;MDKYDYLIAGSGAAGLSLLMHMIGSGKFTGKRILLVDRAPKNTNDRTWCFWEREAGLFEQVVHKRWNKMWFHDRSAPALHSIAPYQ
;
A
#
# COMPACT_ATOMS: atom_id res chain seq x y z
N MET A 1 8.57 31.81 0.56
CA MET A 1 8.70 30.53 -0.15
C MET A 1 8.40 29.44 0.85
N ASP A 2 7.41 28.59 0.57
CA ASP A 2 7.04 27.51 1.49
C ASP A 2 8.14 26.45 1.57
N LYS A 3 8.52 26.07 2.78
CA LYS A 3 9.63 25.16 3.09
C LYS A 3 9.11 23.82 3.57
N TYR A 4 9.21 22.79 2.75
CA TYR A 4 8.81 21.43 3.14
C TYR A 4 10.01 20.67 3.69
N ASP A 5 9.78 19.79 4.66
CA ASP A 5 10.79 18.88 5.21
C ASP A 5 10.97 17.65 4.29
N TYR A 6 9.89 17.22 3.63
CA TYR A 6 9.87 16.05 2.75
C TYR A 6 9.07 16.34 1.48
N LEU A 7 9.50 15.73 0.37
CA LEU A 7 8.78 15.71 -0.89
C LEU A 7 8.54 14.25 -1.31
N ILE A 8 7.29 13.92 -1.62
CA ILE A 8 6.89 12.66 -2.23
C ILE A 8 6.39 12.97 -3.64
N ALA A 9 7.12 12.51 -4.64
CA ALA A 9 6.74 12.63 -6.05
C ALA A 9 6.01 11.36 -6.49
N GLY A 10 4.70 11.44 -6.61
CA GLY A 10 3.80 10.35 -6.95
C GLY A 10 2.85 10.00 -5.81
N SER A 11 1.56 10.10 -6.08
CA SER A 11 0.42 9.72 -5.22
C SER A 11 -0.13 8.34 -5.58
N GLY A 12 0.72 7.46 -6.10
CA GLY A 12 0.41 6.04 -6.28
C GLY A 12 0.46 5.26 -4.96
N ALA A 13 0.29 3.94 -5.03
CA ALA A 13 0.29 3.05 -3.87
C ALA A 13 1.54 3.22 -3.00
N ALA A 14 2.74 3.29 -3.60
CA ALA A 14 3.98 3.46 -2.86
C ALA A 14 4.04 4.80 -2.09
N GLY A 15 3.74 5.92 -2.76
CA GLY A 15 3.81 7.25 -2.14
C GLY A 15 2.76 7.45 -1.05
N LEU A 16 1.52 7.02 -1.30
CA LEU A 16 0.45 7.11 -0.31
C LEU A 16 0.65 6.14 0.86
N SER A 17 1.11 4.91 0.61
CA SER A 17 1.44 3.97 1.69
C SER A 17 2.55 4.52 2.57
N LEU A 18 3.63 5.05 1.98
CA LEU A 18 4.70 5.70 2.73
C LEU A 18 4.17 6.85 3.58
N LEU A 19 3.38 7.75 3.01
CA LEU A 19 2.80 8.88 3.72
C LEU A 19 1.93 8.43 4.91
N MET A 20 1.10 7.41 4.70
CA MET A 20 0.26 6.83 5.76
C MET A 20 1.10 6.25 6.90
N HIS A 21 2.17 5.54 6.60
CA HIS A 21 3.10 5.03 7.63
C HIS A 21 3.89 6.14 8.33
N MET A 22 4.32 7.19 7.60
CA MET A 22 4.98 8.35 8.20
C MET A 22 4.06 9.04 9.21
N ILE A 23 2.82 9.32 8.83
CA ILE A 23 1.82 9.93 9.71
C ILE A 23 1.55 9.01 10.91
N GLY A 24 1.24 7.73 10.67
CA GLY A 24 0.91 6.76 11.71
C GLY A 24 2.05 6.49 12.69
N SER A 25 3.31 6.68 12.29
CA SER A 25 4.46 6.48 13.17
C SER A 25 4.64 7.56 14.25
N GLY A 26 4.02 8.73 14.09
CA GLY A 26 4.20 9.89 14.97
C GLY A 26 5.59 10.57 14.89
N LYS A 27 6.60 9.92 14.27
CA LYS A 27 7.98 10.42 14.15
C LYS A 27 8.11 11.69 13.30
N PHE A 28 7.09 11.98 12.50
CA PHE A 28 7.04 13.10 11.56
C PHE A 28 6.08 14.21 12.03
N THR A 29 5.67 14.17 13.30
CA THR A 29 4.85 15.23 13.89
C THR A 29 5.52 16.60 13.72
N GLY A 30 4.76 17.59 13.25
CA GLY A 30 5.26 18.94 12.99
C GLY A 30 6.09 19.09 11.71
N LYS A 31 6.31 18.01 10.93
CA LYS A 31 6.97 18.08 9.63
C LYS A 31 5.99 18.42 8.53
N ARG A 32 6.40 19.29 7.61
CA ARG A 32 5.63 19.61 6.40
C ARG A 32 6.02 18.68 5.27
N ILE A 33 5.06 17.91 4.77
CA ILE A 33 5.28 16.95 3.67
C ILE A 33 4.55 17.47 2.43
N LEU A 34 5.27 17.64 1.32
CA LEU A 34 4.71 17.98 0.02
C LEU A 34 4.49 16.70 -0.79
N LEU A 35 3.23 16.44 -1.17
CA LEU A 35 2.88 15.38 -2.11
C LEU A 35 2.58 16.01 -3.47
N VAL A 36 3.27 15.55 -4.51
CA VAL A 36 3.10 16.04 -5.89
C VAL A 36 2.76 14.89 -6.80
N ASP A 37 1.73 15.03 -7.62
CA ASP A 37 1.41 14.09 -8.69
C ASP A 37 1.02 14.87 -9.95
N ARG A 38 1.20 14.25 -11.11
CA ARG A 38 0.78 14.79 -12.40
C ARG A 38 -0.75 14.85 -12.52
N ALA A 39 -1.45 13.87 -11.96
CA ALA A 39 -2.89 13.77 -12.05
C ALA A 39 -3.56 13.96 -10.67
N PRO A 40 -4.71 14.64 -10.59
CA PRO A 40 -5.50 14.69 -9.35
C PRO A 40 -5.93 13.28 -8.92
N LYS A 41 -5.67 12.93 -7.65
CA LYS A 41 -6.03 11.62 -7.09
C LYS A 41 -7.37 11.65 -6.39
N ASN A 42 -8.43 11.91 -7.16
CA ASN A 42 -9.79 12.15 -6.63
C ASN A 42 -10.76 10.97 -6.86
N THR A 43 -10.29 9.88 -7.46
CA THR A 43 -11.10 8.70 -7.77
C THR A 43 -10.35 7.43 -7.41
N ASN A 44 -11.09 6.38 -7.02
CA ASN A 44 -10.54 5.05 -6.85
C ASN A 44 -10.44 4.34 -8.22
N ASP A 45 -9.32 4.55 -8.90
CA ASP A 45 -9.06 4.11 -10.27
C ASP A 45 -8.21 2.81 -10.35
N ARG A 46 -7.75 2.29 -9.21
CA ARG A 46 -6.85 1.13 -9.13
C ARG A 46 -7.11 0.29 -7.89
N THR A 47 -7.08 -1.02 -8.06
CA THR A 47 -7.05 -1.97 -6.95
C THR A 47 -5.62 -2.23 -6.51
N TRP A 48 -5.42 -2.42 -5.22
CA TRP A 48 -4.13 -2.83 -4.65
C TRP A 48 -4.31 -4.17 -3.92
N CYS A 49 -3.40 -5.10 -4.18
CA CYS A 49 -3.27 -6.35 -3.47
C CYS A 49 -1.94 -6.36 -2.74
N PHE A 50 -1.96 -6.82 -1.49
CA PHE A 50 -0.80 -6.97 -0.63
C PHE A 50 -0.94 -8.26 0.15
N TRP A 51 0.12 -8.62 0.88
CA TRP A 51 0.20 -9.83 1.68
C TRP A 51 0.65 -9.43 3.07
N GLU A 52 -0.11 -9.79 4.09
CA GLU A 52 0.27 -9.54 5.47
C GLU A 52 -0.01 -10.75 6.36
N ARG A 53 0.76 -10.88 7.44
CA ARG A 53 0.60 -11.98 8.41
C ARG A 53 -0.50 -11.68 9.43
N GLU A 54 -0.71 -10.40 9.72
CA GLU A 54 -1.62 -9.88 10.73
C GLU A 54 -2.28 -8.63 10.14
N ALA A 55 -3.47 -8.29 10.64
CA ALA A 55 -4.22 -7.12 10.20
C ALA A 55 -3.40 -5.83 10.34
N GLY A 56 -3.16 -5.17 9.21
CA GLY A 56 -2.37 -3.95 9.14
C GLY A 56 -3.20 -2.67 9.10
N LEU A 57 -2.50 -1.57 8.77
CA LEU A 57 -3.07 -0.22 8.67
C LEU A 57 -4.23 -0.13 7.66
N PHE A 58 -4.21 -0.99 6.64
CA PHE A 58 -5.17 -0.94 5.53
C PHE A 58 -6.30 -1.97 5.67
N GLU A 59 -6.38 -2.69 6.79
CA GLU A 59 -7.35 -3.77 6.99
C GLU A 59 -8.80 -3.31 6.78
N GLN A 60 -9.14 -2.09 7.20
CA GLN A 60 -10.48 -1.53 7.07
C GLN A 60 -10.94 -1.29 5.63
N VAL A 61 -10.00 -1.22 4.67
CA VAL A 61 -10.30 -0.99 3.25
C VAL A 61 -10.12 -2.25 2.41
N VAL A 62 -9.84 -3.40 3.03
CA VAL A 62 -9.73 -4.69 2.33
C VAL A 62 -11.11 -5.13 1.85
N HIS A 63 -11.24 -5.30 0.53
CA HIS A 63 -12.48 -5.78 -0.09
C HIS A 63 -12.51 -7.31 -0.24
N LYS A 64 -11.34 -7.95 -0.41
CA LYS A 64 -11.23 -9.39 -0.68
C LYS A 64 -9.92 -9.95 -0.15
N ARG A 65 -9.98 -11.17 0.39
CA ARG A 65 -8.83 -11.96 0.88
C ARG A 65 -8.77 -13.31 0.19
N TRP A 66 -7.57 -13.88 0.13
CA TRP A 66 -7.33 -15.23 -0.35
C TRP A 66 -6.50 -15.97 0.69
N ASN A 67 -6.71 -17.28 0.83
CA ASN A 67 -5.92 -18.14 1.72
C ASN A 67 -5.10 -19.18 0.94
N LYS A 68 -5.25 -19.20 -0.39
CA LYS A 68 -4.55 -20.07 -1.31
C LYS A 68 -4.23 -19.33 -2.60
N MET A 69 -3.13 -19.70 -3.24
CA MET A 69 -2.67 -19.15 -4.51
C MET A 69 -2.33 -20.26 -5.48
N TRP A 70 -2.65 -20.05 -6.76
CA TRP A 70 -2.21 -20.92 -7.83
C TRP A 70 -0.75 -20.62 -8.18
N PHE A 71 0.08 -21.64 -8.14
CA PHE A 71 1.43 -21.63 -8.67
C PHE A 71 1.44 -22.36 -10.01
N HIS A 72 1.94 -21.71 -11.05
CA HIS A 72 2.04 -22.27 -12.39
C HIS A 72 3.51 -22.41 -12.76
N ASP A 73 3.95 -23.64 -13.03
CA ASP A 73 5.27 -23.93 -13.59
C ASP A 73 5.17 -24.81 -14.85
N ARG A 74 6.30 -25.36 -15.29
CA ARG A 74 6.36 -26.21 -16.50
C ARG A 74 5.70 -27.59 -16.31
N SER A 75 5.40 -28.00 -15.08
CA SER A 75 4.82 -29.31 -14.78
C SER A 75 3.30 -29.26 -14.79
N ALA A 76 2.69 -28.55 -13.84
CA ALA A 76 1.25 -28.39 -13.73
C ALA A 76 0.88 -27.24 -12.77
N PRO A 77 -0.33 -26.65 -12.90
CA PRO A 77 -0.85 -25.74 -11.89
C PRO A 77 -1.06 -26.46 -10.55
N ALA A 78 -0.61 -25.84 -9.46
CA ALA A 78 -0.84 -26.33 -8.11
C ALA A 78 -1.41 -25.22 -7.22
N LEU A 79 -2.41 -25.57 -6.39
CA LEU A 79 -3.02 -24.64 -5.45
C LEU A 79 -2.35 -24.79 -4.08
N HIS A 80 -1.59 -23.77 -3.67
CA HIS A 80 -0.84 -23.78 -2.42
C HIS A 80 -1.49 -22.88 -1.37
N SER A 81 -1.39 -23.29 -0.10
CA SER A 81 -1.67 -22.40 1.02
C SER A 81 -0.62 -21.30 1.05
N ILE A 82 -1.06 -20.08 1.35
CA ILE A 82 -0.18 -18.91 1.54
C ILE A 82 0.02 -18.58 3.03
N ALA A 83 -0.52 -19.39 3.94
CA ALA A 83 -0.35 -19.20 5.38
C ALA A 83 1.14 -19.06 5.76
N PRO A 84 1.49 -18.14 6.68
CA PRO A 84 0.59 -17.32 7.50
C PRO A 84 0.10 -16.03 6.84
N TYR A 85 0.38 -15.80 5.55
CA TYR A 85 -0.04 -14.60 4.83
C TYR A 85 -1.47 -14.70 4.32
N GLN A 86 -2.12 -13.54 4.17
CA GLN A 86 -3.44 -13.34 3.55
C GLN A 86 -3.45 -12.13 2.64
#